data_AF-A0A7S2FFI2-F1
#
_entry.id   AF-A0A7S2FFI2-F1
#
_cell.length_a   1.000
_cell.length_b   1.000
_cell.length_c   1.000
_cell.angle_alpha   90.00
_cell.angle_beta   90.00
_cell.angle_gamma   90.00
#
_symmetry.space_group_name_H-M   'P 1'
#
loop_
_entity.id
_entity.type
_entity.pdbx_description
1 polymer ?
#
loop_
_entity_poly.entity_id
_entity_poly.type
_entity_poly.pdbx_seq_one_letter_code
_entity_poly.pdbx_strand_id
1 'polypeptide(L)'
;EHYYNHTYAFKIVDMWWTDLVKGTPENYTLLTGMEGQLSTILYRDQVRDLIEKHEEAHPFFLYYATQNVHGPLDDIRDMSIFTNDQIKALSSIETSERRIFGKLVGALDHAVEDMVQNLKKKNNMWDHTVLIFTSDNGGCDAGGGYNTPLRGGKHFLFEGGIRVPAFLYSPLLEDSVKGTTYNGLIHISDMFATVIRITGHDVPDDIDGIDQWDAIQGKADPPRTEIMHNIDYWNFPTPTTSSTLQMMKQPRAAYRSGDMKLILHHWQMGWASPHSAGESDAEKPANLGIADCADPPEGNLPIDWLFNITADPEERINLIKEPVYEHTIQRMRAKIIMEANNMNMASWMNEDPQAVQTWMITGFISPWMTKSSLPSPDSVDTDPSADAPDDDSKDGGIGDGTEDQINEISDSGRN
;
A
#
# COMPACT_ATOMS: atom_id res chain seq x y z
N GLU A 1 0.76 -14.37 5.53
CA GLU A 1 0.26 -15.74 5.30
C GLU A 1 1.32 -16.51 4.53
N HIS A 2 1.56 -17.78 4.79
CA HIS A 2 2.47 -18.62 4.01
C HIS A 2 1.76 -19.20 2.77
N TYR A 3 2.49 -19.30 1.67
CA TYR A 3 1.97 -19.61 0.34
C TYR A 3 1.45 -21.05 0.18
N TYR A 4 1.98 -21.99 0.98
CA TYR A 4 1.71 -23.43 0.82
C TYR A 4 0.86 -24.04 1.93
N ASN A 5 0.89 -23.48 3.14
CA ASN A 5 0.07 -23.98 4.25
C ASN A 5 -1.11 -23.04 4.54
N HIS A 6 -1.17 -21.86 3.90
CA HIS A 6 -2.22 -20.85 4.02
C HIS A 6 -2.45 -20.39 5.46
N THR A 7 -1.38 -20.37 6.26
CA THR A 7 -1.43 -19.90 7.64
C THR A 7 -0.76 -18.56 7.85
N TYR A 8 -1.31 -17.78 8.76
CA TYR A 8 -0.75 -16.56 9.29
C TYR A 8 -0.60 -16.68 10.81
N ALA A 9 0.56 -16.26 11.31
CA ALA A 9 0.80 -16.16 12.75
C ALA A 9 0.60 -14.70 13.18
N PHE A 10 -0.31 -14.49 14.13
CA PHE A 10 -0.35 -13.24 14.90
C PHE A 10 0.66 -13.39 16.05
N LYS A 11 1.62 -12.45 16.17
CA LYS A 11 2.77 -12.48 17.12
C LYS A 11 2.40 -12.56 18.62
N ILE A 12 1.12 -12.70 18.97
CA ILE A 12 0.57 -12.40 20.30
C ILE A 12 0.31 -13.66 21.11
N VAL A 13 -0.02 -14.77 20.44
CA VAL A 13 -0.30 -16.05 21.10
C VAL A 13 0.48 -17.22 20.49
N ASP A 14 1.43 -16.96 19.58
CA ASP A 14 2.19 -18.00 18.85
C ASP A 14 1.28 -19.09 18.23
N MET A 15 0.10 -18.69 17.73
CA MET A 15 -0.85 -19.56 17.05
C MET A 15 -0.91 -19.24 15.56
N TRP A 16 -1.25 -20.26 14.78
CA TRP A 16 -1.38 -20.20 13.32
C TRP A 16 -2.84 -20.35 12.95
N TRP A 17 -3.36 -19.39 12.17
CA TRP A 17 -4.73 -19.41 11.65
C TRP A 17 -4.72 -19.31 10.13
N THR A 18 -5.78 -19.77 9.49
CA THR A 18 -6.05 -19.52 8.07
C THR A 18 -7.25 -18.60 7.93
N ASP A 19 -7.32 -17.86 6.84
CA ASP A 19 -8.44 -17.01 6.41
C ASP A 19 -8.95 -17.40 5.00
N LEU A 20 -8.52 -18.55 4.48
CA LEU A 20 -8.85 -18.98 3.13
C LEU A 20 -10.32 -19.41 3.01
N VAL A 21 -11.12 -18.58 2.36
CA VAL A 21 -12.55 -18.80 2.10
C VAL A 21 -12.90 -18.82 0.62
N LYS A 22 -14.04 -19.43 0.30
CA LYS A 22 -14.68 -19.32 -1.01
C LYS A 22 -16.15 -18.95 -0.86
N GLY A 23 -16.58 -17.88 -1.52
CA GLY A 23 -17.98 -17.47 -1.56
C GLY A 23 -18.14 -15.96 -1.39
N THR A 24 -19.23 -15.56 -0.75
CA THR A 24 -19.60 -14.17 -0.46
C THR A 24 -19.46 -13.89 1.04
N PRO A 25 -19.36 -12.63 1.48
CA PRO A 25 -19.35 -12.29 2.91
C PRO A 25 -20.52 -12.91 3.70
N GLU A 26 -21.70 -13.03 3.08
CA GLU A 26 -22.91 -13.60 3.70
C GLU A 26 -22.97 -15.13 3.62
N ASN A 27 -22.29 -15.73 2.65
CA ASN A 27 -22.31 -17.17 2.40
C ASN A 27 -20.98 -17.62 1.81
N TYR A 28 -20.07 -18.05 2.68
CA TYR A 28 -18.76 -18.57 2.33
C TYR A 28 -18.53 -19.95 2.96
N THR A 29 -17.66 -20.71 2.32
CA THR A 29 -17.13 -21.97 2.83
C THR A 29 -15.66 -21.81 3.18
N LEU A 30 -15.27 -22.32 4.35
CA LEU A 30 -13.87 -22.45 4.73
C LEU A 30 -13.19 -23.46 3.81
N LEU A 31 -12.06 -23.09 3.22
CA LEU A 31 -11.26 -24.00 2.42
C LEU A 31 -10.26 -24.73 3.32
N THR A 32 -10.42 -26.05 3.43
CA THR A 32 -9.53 -26.94 4.19
C THR A 32 -8.85 -27.93 3.25
N GLY A 33 -7.71 -28.49 3.66
CA GLY A 33 -6.98 -29.49 2.85
C GLY A 33 -6.22 -28.91 1.65
N MET A 34 -5.96 -27.61 1.64
CA MET A 34 -5.18 -26.93 0.60
C MET A 34 -3.66 -26.99 0.85
N GLU A 35 -3.23 -27.60 1.96
CA GLU A 35 -1.82 -27.71 2.32
C GLU A 35 -0.99 -28.35 1.19
N GLY A 36 0.16 -27.74 0.90
CA GLY A 36 1.05 -28.14 -0.18
C GLY A 36 0.69 -27.54 -1.54
N GLN A 37 -0.42 -26.83 -1.67
CA GLN A 37 -0.79 -26.11 -2.90
C GLN A 37 -0.35 -24.65 -2.81
N LEU A 38 0.23 -24.12 -3.89
CA LEU A 38 0.66 -22.73 -3.95
C LEU A 38 -0.57 -21.81 -4.08
N SER A 39 -0.69 -20.79 -3.24
CA SER A 39 -1.83 -19.84 -3.27
C SER A 39 -2.05 -19.19 -4.64
N THR A 40 -0.99 -18.83 -5.35
CA THR A 40 -1.05 -18.31 -6.73
C THR A 40 -1.83 -19.24 -7.66
N ILE A 41 -1.61 -20.55 -7.52
CA ILE A 41 -2.22 -21.60 -8.33
C ILE A 41 -3.69 -21.78 -7.93
N LEU A 42 -3.99 -21.75 -6.63
CA LEU A 42 -5.37 -21.79 -6.14
C LEU A 42 -6.20 -20.64 -6.70
N TYR A 43 -5.68 -19.41 -6.64
CA TYR A 43 -6.40 -18.24 -7.14
C TYR A 43 -6.53 -18.24 -8.66
N ARG A 44 -5.47 -18.61 -9.38
CA ARG A 44 -5.50 -18.77 -10.85
C ARG A 44 -6.59 -19.76 -11.26
N ASP A 45 -6.66 -20.90 -10.59
CA ASP A 45 -7.65 -21.94 -10.90
C ASP A 45 -9.08 -21.47 -10.59
N GLN A 46 -9.30 -20.63 -9.56
CA GLN A 46 -10.59 -19.98 -9.35
C GLN A 46 -10.95 -19.00 -10.48
N VAL A 47 -9.98 -18.20 -10.94
CA VAL A 47 -10.19 -17.26 -12.06
C VAL A 47 -10.52 -18.01 -13.35
N ARG A 48 -9.80 -19.11 -13.65
CA ARG A 48 -10.12 -19.99 -14.78
C ARG A 48 -11.55 -20.51 -14.69
N ASP A 49 -11.94 -21.06 -13.54
CA ASP A 49 -13.29 -21.55 -13.29
C ASP A 49 -14.35 -20.47 -13.49
N LEU A 50 -14.09 -19.24 -13.04
CA LEU A 50 -14.99 -18.10 -13.21
C LEU A 50 -15.18 -17.77 -14.69
N ILE A 51 -14.08 -17.69 -15.46
CA ILE A 51 -14.13 -17.40 -16.90
C ILE A 51 -14.84 -18.51 -17.66
N GLU A 52 -14.56 -19.79 -17.35
CA GLU A 52 -15.18 -20.93 -18.01
C GLU A 52 -16.71 -20.96 -17.79
N LYS A 53 -17.15 -20.67 -16.57
CA LYS A 53 -18.58 -20.66 -16.18
C LYS A 53 -19.31 -19.38 -16.55
N HIS A 54 -18.59 -18.33 -16.95
CA HIS A 54 -19.19 -17.05 -17.27
C HIS A 54 -20.14 -17.14 -18.48
N GLU A 55 -21.30 -16.51 -18.33
CA GLU A 55 -22.31 -16.33 -19.37
C GLU A 55 -22.15 -14.95 -20.01
N GLU A 56 -21.81 -14.90 -21.30
CA GLU A 56 -21.48 -13.66 -22.04
C GLU A 56 -22.54 -12.56 -22.01
N ALA A 57 -23.79 -12.90 -21.70
CA ALA A 57 -24.88 -11.92 -21.64
C ALA A 57 -24.67 -10.85 -20.55
N HIS A 58 -23.73 -11.07 -19.62
CA HIS A 58 -23.50 -10.18 -18.49
C HIS A 58 -22.05 -9.70 -18.46
N PRO A 59 -21.75 -8.40 -18.47
CA PRO A 59 -20.39 -7.94 -18.18
C PRO A 59 -20.00 -8.35 -16.75
N PHE A 60 -18.71 -8.58 -16.51
CA PHE A 60 -18.18 -8.81 -15.16
C PHE A 60 -16.99 -7.92 -14.86
N PHE A 61 -16.80 -7.66 -13.57
CA PHE A 61 -15.61 -7.06 -13.01
C PHE A 61 -14.88 -8.12 -12.18
N LEU A 62 -13.57 -8.26 -12.39
CA LEU A 62 -12.71 -9.15 -11.62
C LEU A 62 -11.62 -8.33 -10.94
N TYR A 63 -11.67 -8.26 -9.62
CA TYR A 63 -10.56 -7.81 -8.80
C TYR A 63 -9.69 -9.01 -8.44
N TYR A 64 -8.54 -9.15 -9.10
CA TYR A 64 -7.62 -10.27 -8.91
C TYR A 64 -6.42 -9.85 -8.05
N ALA A 65 -6.62 -9.80 -6.73
CA ALA A 65 -5.58 -9.46 -5.76
C ALA A 65 -4.83 -10.71 -5.29
N THR A 66 -3.76 -11.09 -5.99
CA THR A 66 -2.93 -12.21 -5.58
C THR A 66 -2.10 -11.87 -4.35
N GLN A 67 -1.78 -12.88 -3.54
CA GLN A 67 -0.80 -12.78 -2.45
C GLN A 67 0.61 -12.45 -2.95
N ASN A 68 0.93 -12.87 -4.19
CA ASN A 68 2.21 -12.62 -4.83
C ASN A 68 2.49 -11.12 -4.94
N VAL A 69 3.68 -10.62 -4.60
CA VAL A 69 4.89 -11.31 -4.10
C VAL A 69 5.24 -10.89 -2.69
N HIS A 70 4.22 -10.69 -1.86
CA HIS A 70 4.39 -10.33 -0.45
C HIS A 70 5.15 -11.44 0.30
N GLY A 71 5.88 -11.07 1.35
CA GLY A 71 6.48 -12.03 2.27
C GLY A 71 5.42 -12.89 2.99
N PRO A 72 5.79 -14.08 3.50
CA PRO A 72 7.11 -14.68 3.57
C PRO A 72 7.59 -15.21 2.20
N LEU A 73 8.91 -15.31 2.03
CA LEU A 73 9.51 -15.84 0.81
C LEU A 73 9.49 -17.37 0.82
N ASP A 74 8.33 -17.94 0.49
CA ASP A 74 8.17 -19.38 0.33
C ASP A 74 8.61 -19.81 -1.09
N ASP A 75 9.68 -20.59 -1.18
CA ASP A 75 10.25 -20.99 -2.47
C ASP A 75 9.30 -21.86 -3.30
N ILE A 76 9.29 -21.63 -4.63
CA ILE A 76 8.51 -22.41 -5.57
C ILE A 76 9.09 -23.83 -5.69
N ARG A 77 8.26 -24.81 -5.35
CA ARG A 77 8.61 -26.24 -5.36
C ARG A 77 8.46 -26.87 -6.74
N ASP A 78 7.48 -26.43 -7.51
CA ASP A 78 7.21 -26.93 -8.86
C ASP A 78 7.74 -25.96 -9.90
N MET A 79 8.85 -26.35 -10.54
CA MET A 79 9.49 -25.54 -11.58
C MET A 79 8.91 -25.77 -12.98
N SER A 80 7.88 -26.60 -13.13
CA SER A 80 7.29 -26.93 -14.44
C SER A 80 6.60 -25.75 -15.12
N ILE A 81 6.23 -24.72 -14.35
CA ILE A 81 5.64 -23.47 -14.85
C ILE A 81 6.68 -22.54 -15.51
N PHE A 82 7.98 -22.84 -15.40
CA PHE A 82 9.05 -22.03 -15.97
C PHE A 82 9.68 -22.70 -17.20
N THR A 83 10.03 -21.88 -18.17
CA THR A 83 10.89 -22.28 -19.30
C THR A 83 12.33 -22.51 -18.85
N ASN A 84 13.12 -23.26 -19.64
CA ASN A 84 14.54 -23.48 -19.37
C ASN A 84 15.34 -22.17 -19.27
N ASP A 85 14.99 -21.16 -20.06
CA ASP A 85 15.65 -19.85 -20.04
C ASP A 85 15.31 -19.06 -18.77
N GLN A 86 14.05 -19.11 -18.32
CA GLN A 86 13.65 -18.54 -17.02
C GLN A 86 14.37 -19.25 -15.86
N ILE A 87 14.43 -20.59 -15.87
CA ILE A 87 15.16 -21.36 -14.86
C ILE A 87 16.63 -20.92 -14.83
N LYS A 88 17.28 -20.82 -15.99
CA LYS A 88 18.68 -20.37 -16.10
C LYS A 88 18.87 -18.95 -15.57
N ALA A 89 17.97 -18.01 -15.92
CA ALA A 89 18.02 -16.64 -15.44
C ALA A 89 17.86 -16.57 -13.91
N LEU A 90 16.87 -17.27 -13.35
CA LEU A 90 16.66 -17.37 -11.91
C LEU A 90 17.87 -18.01 -11.21
N SER A 91 18.47 -19.05 -11.80
CA SER A 91 19.69 -19.67 -11.28
C SER A 91 20.91 -18.73 -11.26
N SER A 92 20.94 -17.69 -12.10
CA SER A 92 22.03 -16.70 -12.14
C SER A 92 21.96 -15.59 -11.08
N ILE A 93 20.80 -15.39 -10.44
CA ILE A 93 20.64 -14.43 -9.35
C ILE A 93 21.47 -14.91 -8.16
N GLU A 94 22.25 -14.06 -7.50
CA GLU A 94 23.14 -14.50 -6.41
C GLU A 94 22.39 -14.70 -5.08
N THR A 95 21.69 -13.66 -4.62
CA THR A 95 20.98 -13.64 -3.32
C THR A 95 19.75 -14.56 -3.32
N SER A 96 19.60 -15.39 -2.29
CA SER A 96 18.48 -16.32 -2.12
C SER A 96 17.12 -15.63 -2.16
N GLU A 97 17.01 -14.49 -1.48
CA GLU A 97 15.77 -13.74 -1.28
C GLU A 97 15.28 -13.22 -2.63
N ARG A 98 16.16 -12.56 -3.40
CA ARG A 98 15.84 -12.10 -4.76
C ARG A 98 15.50 -13.25 -5.70
N ARG A 99 16.16 -14.39 -5.56
CA ARG A 99 15.90 -15.58 -6.39
C ARG A 99 14.50 -16.11 -6.13
N ILE A 100 14.11 -16.27 -4.86
CA ILE A 100 12.78 -16.72 -4.45
C ILE A 100 11.73 -15.70 -4.88
N PHE A 101 11.96 -14.40 -4.62
CA PHE A 101 11.11 -13.31 -5.09
C PHE A 101 10.90 -13.39 -6.61
N GLY A 102 11.97 -13.58 -7.39
CA GLY A 102 11.89 -13.73 -8.85
C GLY A 102 11.05 -14.94 -9.29
N LYS A 103 11.14 -16.08 -8.57
CA LYS A 103 10.29 -17.24 -8.81
C LYS A 103 8.81 -16.93 -8.51
N LEU A 104 8.52 -16.25 -7.40
CA LEU A 104 7.16 -15.83 -7.03
C LEU A 104 6.58 -14.84 -8.05
N VAL A 105 7.40 -13.93 -8.61
CA VAL A 105 7.00 -13.03 -9.69
C VAL A 105 6.69 -13.82 -10.97
N GLY A 106 7.54 -14.78 -11.33
CA GLY A 106 7.27 -15.60 -12.52
C GLY A 106 6.05 -16.51 -12.37
N ALA A 107 5.71 -16.95 -11.15
CA ALA A 107 4.46 -17.65 -10.89
C ALA A 107 3.23 -16.75 -11.09
N LEU A 108 3.31 -15.48 -10.68
CA LEU A 108 2.27 -14.48 -10.97
C LEU A 108 2.14 -14.21 -12.47
N ASP A 109 3.27 -14.01 -13.16
CA ASP A 109 3.30 -13.80 -14.62
C ASP A 109 2.62 -14.96 -15.37
N HIS A 110 2.93 -16.20 -14.99
CA HIS A 110 2.27 -17.39 -15.54
C HIS A 110 0.76 -17.46 -15.22
N ALA A 111 0.33 -17.04 -14.03
CA ALA A 111 -1.08 -16.99 -13.68
C ALA A 111 -1.85 -15.93 -14.50
N VAL A 112 -1.23 -14.78 -14.76
CA VAL A 112 -1.77 -13.75 -15.66
C VAL A 112 -1.83 -14.26 -17.09
N GLU A 113 -0.79 -14.97 -17.57
CA GLU A 113 -0.80 -15.62 -18.88
C GLU A 113 -1.99 -16.58 -19.00
N ASP A 114 -2.20 -17.47 -18.02
CA ASP A 114 -3.31 -18.42 -18.04
C ASP A 114 -4.67 -17.70 -18.09
N MET A 115 -4.87 -16.66 -17.28
CA MET A 115 -6.08 -15.82 -17.33
C MET A 115 -6.31 -15.25 -18.74
N VAL A 116 -5.29 -14.64 -19.35
CA VAL A 116 -5.37 -14.07 -20.70
C VAL A 116 -5.69 -15.14 -21.74
N GLN A 117 -5.06 -16.31 -21.67
CA GLN A 117 -5.33 -17.41 -22.59
C GLN A 117 -6.75 -17.95 -22.45
N ASN A 118 -7.28 -18.05 -21.22
CA ASN A 118 -8.66 -18.46 -20.99
C ASN A 118 -9.66 -17.44 -21.54
N LEU A 119 -9.43 -16.13 -21.35
CA LEU A 119 -10.25 -15.07 -21.95
C LEU A 119 -10.23 -15.09 -23.49
N LYS A 120 -9.09 -15.41 -24.10
CA LYS A 120 -8.98 -15.55 -25.57
C LYS A 120 -9.77 -16.77 -26.08
N LYS A 121 -9.66 -17.90 -25.37
CA LYS A 121 -10.35 -19.15 -25.76
C LYS A 121 -11.86 -19.08 -25.56
N LYS A 122 -12.31 -18.42 -24.48
CA LYS A 122 -13.71 -18.30 -24.12
C LYS A 122 -14.36 -17.22 -25.00
N ASN A 123 -14.87 -17.64 -26.15
CA ASN A 123 -15.72 -16.85 -27.05
C ASN A 123 -15.18 -15.43 -27.36
N ASN A 124 -13.86 -15.31 -27.47
CA ASN A 124 -13.15 -14.06 -27.73
C ASN A 124 -13.47 -12.93 -26.71
N MET A 125 -13.73 -13.27 -25.45
CA MET A 125 -13.93 -12.28 -24.37
C MET A 125 -12.76 -11.28 -24.26
N TRP A 126 -11.55 -11.73 -24.61
CA TRP A 126 -10.37 -10.87 -24.67
C TRP A 126 -10.55 -9.61 -25.54
N ASP A 127 -11.29 -9.70 -26.65
CA ASP A 127 -11.51 -8.58 -27.56
C ASP A 127 -12.34 -7.44 -26.94
N HIS A 128 -13.03 -7.74 -25.83
CA HIS A 128 -13.87 -6.81 -25.08
C HIS A 128 -13.39 -6.62 -23.63
N THR A 129 -12.13 -6.99 -23.34
CA THR A 129 -11.55 -6.88 -22.00
C THR A 129 -10.72 -5.60 -21.86
N VAL A 130 -10.88 -4.91 -20.74
CA VAL A 130 -9.91 -3.92 -20.24
C VAL A 130 -9.17 -4.56 -19.07
N LEU A 131 -7.89 -4.86 -19.26
CA LEU A 131 -6.99 -5.37 -18.23
C LEU A 131 -6.20 -4.20 -17.64
N ILE A 132 -6.29 -4.00 -16.33
CA ILE A 132 -5.47 -3.06 -15.57
C ILE A 132 -4.57 -3.87 -14.65
N PHE A 133 -3.26 -3.65 -14.75
CA PHE A 133 -2.27 -4.25 -13.88
C PHE A 133 -1.56 -3.14 -13.10
N THR A 134 -1.38 -3.34 -11.80
CA THR A 134 -0.61 -2.44 -10.93
C THR A 134 -0.11 -3.20 -9.70
N SER A 135 0.91 -2.66 -9.02
CA SER A 135 1.26 -3.06 -7.65
C SER A 135 0.48 -2.22 -6.65
N ASP A 136 0.33 -2.71 -5.41
CA ASP A 136 -0.26 -1.98 -4.28
C ASP A 136 0.73 -0.95 -3.68
N ASN A 137 2.02 -1.29 -3.67
CA ASN A 137 3.13 -0.45 -3.25
C ASN A 137 4.45 -0.86 -3.92
N GLY A 138 5.50 -0.09 -3.65
CA GLY A 138 6.87 -0.42 -4.04
C GLY A 138 7.40 -1.69 -3.36
N GLY A 139 8.48 -2.23 -3.92
CA GLY A 139 9.16 -3.42 -3.41
C GLY A 139 9.81 -3.21 -2.04
N CYS A 140 9.92 -4.32 -1.31
CA CYS A 140 10.63 -4.45 -0.04
C CYS A 140 11.96 -5.18 -0.32
N ASP A 141 13.08 -4.49 -0.14
CA ASP A 141 14.44 -4.98 -0.40
C ASP A 141 14.86 -6.12 0.52
N ALA A 142 14.49 -6.06 1.81
CA ALA A 142 14.63 -7.19 2.73
C ALA A 142 13.83 -8.42 2.26
N GLY A 143 12.75 -8.21 1.51
CA GLY A 143 11.94 -9.24 0.85
C GLY A 143 12.37 -9.57 -0.58
N GLY A 144 13.53 -9.10 -1.06
CA GLY A 144 14.03 -9.36 -2.42
C GLY A 144 13.37 -8.54 -3.53
N GLY A 145 12.48 -7.59 -3.20
CA GLY A 145 11.92 -6.61 -4.14
C GLY A 145 12.84 -5.39 -4.30
N TYR A 146 13.03 -4.90 -5.52
CA TYR A 146 13.89 -3.73 -5.77
C TYR A 146 13.14 -2.66 -6.54
N ASN A 147 13.43 -1.40 -6.23
CA ASN A 147 12.80 -0.23 -6.84
C ASN A 147 13.78 0.58 -7.69
N THR A 148 14.98 0.05 -7.93
CA THR A 148 16.04 0.72 -8.67
C THR A 148 15.53 1.24 -10.02
N PRO A 149 15.82 2.51 -10.38
CA PRO A 149 16.73 3.44 -9.72
C PRO A 149 16.06 4.37 -8.69
N LEU A 150 14.82 4.11 -8.28
CA LEU A 150 14.06 4.98 -7.39
C LEU A 150 14.52 4.85 -5.93
N ARG A 151 14.28 5.91 -5.16
CA ARG A 151 14.65 6.01 -3.75
C ARG A 151 13.61 5.35 -2.85
N GLY A 152 14.07 4.63 -1.82
CA GLY A 152 13.23 4.00 -0.82
C GLY A 152 12.47 2.77 -1.34
N GLY A 153 11.49 2.35 -0.55
CA GLY A 153 10.67 1.17 -0.80
C GLY A 153 9.42 1.18 0.05
N LYS A 154 8.77 0.01 0.15
CA LYS A 154 7.56 -0.22 0.96
C LYS A 154 7.65 0.53 2.31
N HIS A 155 6.54 1.10 2.77
CA HIS A 155 6.39 1.96 3.96
C HIS A 155 6.90 3.41 3.86
N PHE A 156 7.68 3.76 2.83
CA PHE A 156 8.22 5.12 2.70
C PHE A 156 7.60 5.90 1.56
N LEU A 157 7.38 7.21 1.77
CA LEU A 157 6.78 8.14 0.80
C LEU A 157 7.76 8.64 -0.29
N PHE A 158 8.92 8.00 -0.44
CA PHE A 158 9.82 8.22 -1.59
C PHE A 158 9.29 7.49 -2.83
N GLU A 159 9.74 7.88 -4.03
CA GLU A 159 9.23 7.33 -5.30
C GLU A 159 9.31 5.80 -5.34
N GLY A 160 10.36 5.19 -4.79
CA GLY A 160 10.50 3.74 -4.75
C GLY A 160 9.47 3.02 -3.88
N GLY A 161 8.79 3.71 -2.96
CA GLY A 161 7.71 3.14 -2.14
C GLY A 161 6.31 3.30 -2.72
N ILE A 162 6.10 4.31 -3.57
CA ILE A 162 4.76 4.74 -4.03
C ILE A 162 4.59 4.78 -5.56
N ARG A 163 5.68 4.86 -6.33
CA ARG A 163 5.65 4.81 -7.79
C ARG A 163 5.87 3.37 -8.24
N VAL A 164 4.80 2.76 -8.70
CA VAL A 164 4.75 1.33 -9.00
C VAL A 164 4.64 1.06 -10.51
N PRO A 165 5.04 -0.14 -10.98
CA PRO A 165 4.72 -0.58 -12.33
C PRO A 165 3.19 -0.66 -12.50
N ALA A 166 2.68 -0.05 -13.55
CA ALA A 166 1.29 -0.16 -13.94
C ALA A 166 1.17 -0.14 -15.47
N PHE A 167 0.20 -0.88 -15.99
CA PHE A 167 -0.18 -0.80 -17.39
C PHE A 167 -1.67 -1.09 -17.56
N LEU A 168 -2.23 -0.54 -18.64
CA LEU A 168 -3.57 -0.86 -19.12
C LEU A 168 -3.45 -1.49 -20.50
N TYR A 169 -4.10 -2.62 -20.69
CA TYR A 169 -4.24 -3.28 -21.98
C TYR A 169 -5.72 -3.38 -22.34
N SER A 170 -6.09 -2.99 -23.55
CA SER A 170 -7.37 -3.37 -24.13
C SER A 170 -7.33 -3.30 -25.66
N PRO A 171 -7.96 -4.24 -26.37
CA PRO A 171 -8.23 -4.09 -27.79
C PRO A 171 -9.12 -2.88 -28.10
N LEU A 172 -9.90 -2.42 -27.10
CA LEU A 172 -10.81 -1.26 -27.17
C LEU A 172 -10.09 0.10 -27.09
N LEU A 173 -8.78 0.12 -26.84
CA LEU A 173 -8.01 1.36 -26.92
C LEU A 173 -7.93 1.86 -28.36
N GLU A 174 -7.80 3.18 -28.52
CA GLU A 174 -7.43 3.78 -29.79
C GLU A 174 -6.07 3.23 -30.27
N ASP A 175 -5.96 2.95 -31.57
CA ASP A 175 -4.74 2.36 -32.13
C ASP A 175 -3.51 3.27 -31.93
N SER A 176 -3.71 4.59 -31.83
CA SER A 176 -2.65 5.57 -31.61
C SER A 176 -1.99 5.49 -30.22
N VAL A 177 -2.65 4.89 -29.22
CA VAL A 177 -2.12 4.79 -27.85
C VAL A 177 -1.62 3.40 -27.49
N LYS A 178 -1.93 2.37 -28.30
CA LYS A 178 -1.45 1.00 -28.08
C LYS A 178 0.08 0.92 -28.18
N GLY A 179 0.71 0.37 -27.15
CA GLY A 179 2.18 0.23 -27.08
C GLY A 179 2.92 1.54 -26.78
N THR A 180 2.22 2.57 -26.31
CA THR A 180 2.81 3.86 -25.91
C THR A 180 2.92 3.98 -24.39
N THR A 181 3.62 5.02 -23.93
CA THR A 181 3.72 5.39 -22.51
C THR A 181 2.78 6.55 -22.21
N TYR A 182 1.94 6.41 -21.19
CA TYR A 182 1.18 7.52 -20.63
C TYR A 182 2.05 8.35 -19.69
N ASN A 183 2.21 9.64 -19.97
CA ASN A 183 3.08 10.55 -19.20
C ASN A 183 2.32 11.40 -18.17
N GLY A 184 0.99 11.30 -18.13
CA GLY A 184 0.17 12.00 -17.14
C GLY A 184 0.26 11.39 -15.74
N LEU A 185 -0.24 12.11 -14.75
CA LEU A 185 -0.36 11.57 -13.39
C LEU A 185 -1.58 10.66 -13.29
N ILE A 186 -1.38 9.47 -12.72
CA ILE A 186 -2.44 8.56 -12.31
C ILE A 186 -2.16 8.16 -10.87
N HIS A 187 -3.20 8.15 -10.05
CA HIS A 187 -3.18 7.59 -8.70
C HIS A 187 -4.12 6.38 -8.64
N ILE A 188 -3.90 5.45 -7.71
CA ILE A 188 -4.76 4.26 -7.59
C ILE A 188 -6.24 4.61 -7.33
N SER A 189 -6.50 5.75 -6.67
CA SER A 189 -7.86 6.26 -6.47
C SER A 189 -8.59 6.62 -7.78
N ASP A 190 -7.86 6.92 -8.86
CA ASP A 190 -8.43 7.19 -10.19
C ASP A 190 -9.07 5.96 -10.80
N MET A 191 -8.65 4.76 -10.40
CA MET A 191 -9.14 3.52 -10.99
C MET A 191 -10.65 3.34 -10.77
N PHE A 192 -11.17 3.78 -9.62
CA PHE A 192 -12.60 3.74 -9.37
C PHE A 192 -13.37 4.61 -10.39
N ALA A 193 -13.05 5.91 -10.47
CA ALA A 193 -13.68 6.84 -11.41
C ALA A 193 -13.54 6.38 -12.87
N THR A 194 -12.33 5.94 -13.25
CA THR A 194 -12.02 5.48 -14.60
C THR A 194 -12.79 4.22 -14.98
N VAL A 195 -12.93 3.24 -14.07
CA VAL A 195 -13.72 2.01 -14.32
C VAL A 195 -15.21 2.33 -14.43
N ILE A 196 -15.75 3.19 -13.55
CA ILE A 196 -17.14 3.66 -13.64
C ILE A 196 -17.40 4.31 -15.00
N ARG A 197 -16.49 5.18 -15.46
CA ARG A 197 -16.57 5.78 -16.79
C ARG A 197 -16.57 4.75 -17.91
N ILE A 198 -15.65 3.77 -17.87
CA ILE A 198 -15.54 2.69 -18.88
C ILE A 198 -16.85 1.90 -18.99
N THR A 199 -17.52 1.66 -17.86
CA THR A 199 -18.80 0.95 -17.81
C THR A 199 -20.00 1.78 -18.29
N GLY A 200 -19.78 3.03 -18.68
CA GLY A 200 -20.83 3.92 -19.20
C GLY A 200 -21.70 4.56 -18.12
N HIS A 201 -21.25 4.55 -16.87
CA HIS A 201 -21.93 5.17 -15.74
C HIS A 201 -21.34 6.54 -15.41
N ASP A 202 -22.14 7.37 -14.75
CA ASP A 202 -21.71 8.69 -14.26
C ASP A 202 -20.79 8.53 -13.04
N VAL A 203 -19.69 9.28 -13.04
CA VAL A 203 -18.72 9.28 -11.94
C VAL A 203 -19.27 10.12 -10.78
N PRO A 204 -19.24 9.63 -9.53
CA PRO A 204 -19.63 10.43 -8.36
C PRO A 204 -18.76 11.67 -8.19
N ASP A 205 -19.33 12.76 -7.68
CA ASP A 205 -18.62 14.04 -7.49
C ASP A 205 -17.87 14.13 -6.14
N ASP A 206 -18.12 13.22 -5.20
CA ASP A 206 -17.64 13.22 -3.82
C ASP A 206 -16.53 12.19 -3.56
N ILE A 207 -15.58 12.08 -4.50
CA ILE A 207 -14.44 11.15 -4.43
C ILE A 207 -13.12 11.84 -4.79
N ASP A 208 -12.00 11.29 -4.31
CA ASP A 208 -10.65 11.78 -4.66
C ASP A 208 -10.15 11.31 -6.04
N GLY A 209 -10.83 10.31 -6.60
CA GLY A 209 -10.51 9.71 -7.90
C GLY A 209 -10.95 10.59 -9.06
N ILE A 210 -10.12 10.70 -10.09
CA ILE A 210 -10.40 11.46 -11.32
C ILE A 210 -10.54 10.47 -12.47
N ASP A 211 -11.52 10.68 -13.34
CA ASP A 211 -11.66 9.91 -14.59
C ASP A 211 -10.46 10.19 -15.51
N GLN A 212 -9.70 9.15 -15.83
CA GLN A 212 -8.53 9.21 -16.71
C GLN A 212 -8.81 8.70 -18.12
N TRP A 213 -10.02 8.22 -18.42
CA TRP A 213 -10.26 7.38 -19.61
C TRP A 213 -10.01 8.11 -20.93
N ASP A 214 -10.53 9.33 -21.09
CA ASP A 214 -10.34 10.09 -22.32
C ASP A 214 -8.86 10.50 -22.51
N ALA A 215 -8.12 10.74 -21.43
CA ALA A 215 -6.69 11.01 -21.48
C ALA A 215 -5.88 9.76 -21.84
N ILE A 216 -6.22 8.60 -21.27
CA ILE A 216 -5.63 7.29 -21.62
C ILE A 216 -5.85 6.98 -23.12
N GLN A 217 -7.01 7.34 -23.66
CA GLN A 217 -7.35 7.19 -25.08
C GLN A 217 -6.68 8.24 -25.99
N GLY A 218 -5.91 9.18 -25.43
CA GLY A 218 -5.28 10.27 -26.19
C GLY A 218 -6.28 11.29 -26.76
N LYS A 219 -7.48 11.37 -26.17
CA LYS A 219 -8.57 12.26 -26.59
C LYS A 219 -8.64 13.56 -25.77
N ALA A 220 -7.93 13.59 -24.63
CA ALA A 220 -7.86 14.73 -23.73
C ALA A 220 -6.45 14.84 -23.10
N ASP A 221 -6.14 16.02 -22.56
CA ASP A 221 -4.96 16.20 -21.73
C ASP A 221 -5.11 15.46 -20.39
N PRO A 222 -4.01 15.01 -19.76
CA PRO A 222 -4.05 14.40 -18.43
C PRO A 222 -4.75 15.30 -17.40
N PRO A 223 -5.86 14.85 -16.78
CA PRO A 223 -6.67 15.70 -15.91
C PRO A 223 -6.07 15.89 -14.51
N ARG A 224 -5.29 14.92 -14.02
CA ARG A 224 -4.67 14.98 -12.69
C ARG A 224 -3.37 15.79 -12.71
N THR A 225 -3.31 16.84 -11.90
CA THR A 225 -2.12 17.70 -11.74
C THR A 225 -1.47 17.60 -10.36
N GLU A 226 -2.15 16.99 -9.39
CA GLU A 226 -1.66 16.85 -8.02
C GLU A 226 -2.05 15.52 -7.37
N ILE A 227 -1.28 15.11 -6.35
CA ILE A 227 -1.51 13.91 -5.54
C ILE A 227 -1.16 14.24 -4.09
N MET A 228 -2.13 14.11 -3.18
CA MET A 228 -1.85 13.96 -1.75
C MET A 228 -1.54 12.48 -1.51
N HIS A 229 -0.29 12.14 -1.22
CA HIS A 229 0.10 10.74 -1.05
C HIS A 229 -0.38 10.18 0.29
N ASN A 230 -0.11 10.91 1.37
CA ASN A 230 -0.63 10.58 2.70
C ASN A 230 -0.41 11.74 3.68
N ILE A 231 -1.18 11.76 4.76
CA ILE A 231 -0.94 12.54 5.99
C ILE A 231 -1.18 11.60 7.17
N ASP A 232 -0.12 11.21 7.86
CA ASP A 232 -0.17 10.20 8.90
C ASP A 232 0.40 10.71 10.23
N TYR A 233 -0.47 10.75 11.23
CA TYR A 233 -0.12 11.10 12.60
C TYR A 233 0.35 9.90 13.42
N TRP A 234 0.21 8.68 12.92
CA TRP A 234 0.54 7.48 13.67
C TRP A 234 1.95 7.01 13.38
N ASN A 235 2.61 6.49 14.42
CA ASN A 235 3.93 5.91 14.30
C ASN A 235 4.05 4.60 15.10
N PHE A 236 4.81 3.66 14.56
CA PHE A 236 5.26 2.49 15.32
C PHE A 236 6.39 2.94 16.27
N PRO A 237 6.26 2.73 17.59
CA PRO A 237 7.38 2.96 18.48
C PRO A 237 8.51 1.97 18.17
N THR A 238 9.72 2.48 17.97
CA THR A 238 10.94 1.68 17.85
C THR A 238 11.51 1.40 19.26
N PRO A 239 11.92 0.15 19.58
CA PRO A 239 11.85 -1.06 18.76
C PRO A 239 10.43 -1.65 18.70
N THR A 240 10.13 -2.30 17.56
CA THR A 240 8.85 -2.87 17.07
C THR A 240 8.25 -3.99 17.92
N THR A 241 8.61 -4.11 19.20
CA THR A 241 8.02 -5.09 20.12
C THR A 241 6.66 -4.66 20.66
N SER A 242 6.25 -3.41 20.44
CA SER A 242 4.93 -2.89 20.82
C SER A 242 4.01 -2.85 19.60
N SER A 243 2.85 -3.52 19.68
CA SER A 243 1.77 -3.44 18.68
C SER A 243 0.95 -2.15 18.78
N THR A 244 1.26 -1.27 19.74
CA THR A 244 0.53 -0.02 19.97
C THR A 244 1.15 1.13 19.18
N LEU A 245 0.37 1.74 18.28
CA LEU A 245 0.75 2.97 17.60
C LEU A 245 0.74 4.16 18.56
N GLN A 246 1.68 5.09 18.37
CA GLN A 246 1.70 6.36 19.09
C GLN A 246 1.38 7.51 18.14
N MET A 247 0.55 8.44 18.60
CA MET A 247 0.24 9.64 17.85
C MET A 247 1.38 10.65 17.96
N MET A 248 1.87 11.12 16.82
CA MET A 248 2.90 12.14 16.68
C MET A 248 2.31 13.55 16.80
N LYS A 249 3.12 14.49 17.30
CA LYS A 249 2.73 15.92 17.33
C LYS A 249 2.63 16.55 15.95
N GLN A 250 3.36 16.01 14.98
CA GLN A 250 3.41 16.49 13.61
C GLN A 250 3.29 15.28 12.68
N PRO A 251 2.50 15.36 11.60
CA PRO A 251 2.28 14.23 10.73
C PRO A 251 3.47 14.01 9.79
N ARG A 252 3.69 12.75 9.42
CA ARG A 252 4.42 12.42 8.20
C ARG A 252 3.50 12.68 7.02
N ALA A 253 3.97 13.42 6.02
CA ALA A 253 3.14 13.72 4.87
C ALA A 253 3.93 13.76 3.58
N ALA A 254 3.28 13.49 2.46
CA ALA A 254 3.84 13.76 1.15
C ALA A 254 2.78 14.27 0.18
N TYR A 255 3.13 15.29 -0.58
CA TYR A 255 2.26 15.94 -1.54
C TYR A 255 3.04 16.25 -2.82
N ARG A 256 2.46 15.90 -3.97
CA ARG A 256 2.97 16.21 -5.30
C ARG A 256 2.07 17.21 -5.99
N SER A 257 2.65 18.28 -6.53
CA SER A 257 1.99 19.29 -7.35
C SER A 257 2.81 19.52 -8.62
N GLY A 258 2.30 19.06 -9.76
CA GLY A 258 3.04 19.02 -11.02
C GLY A 258 4.38 18.30 -10.87
N ASP A 259 5.45 19.02 -11.15
CA ASP A 259 6.83 18.52 -11.10
C ASP A 259 7.37 18.40 -9.67
N MET A 260 6.80 19.12 -8.70
CA MET A 260 7.36 19.25 -7.36
C MET A 260 6.72 18.26 -6.40
N LYS A 261 7.53 17.64 -5.55
CA LYS A 261 7.10 16.77 -4.46
C LYS A 261 7.73 17.22 -3.14
N LEU A 262 6.89 17.47 -2.15
CA LEU A 262 7.27 17.80 -0.78
C LEU A 262 6.99 16.60 0.10
N ILE A 263 7.97 16.20 0.92
CA ILE A 263 7.84 15.17 1.94
C ILE A 263 8.18 15.82 3.28
N LEU A 264 7.32 15.66 4.28
CA LEU A 264 7.49 16.23 5.61
C LEU A 264 7.82 15.14 6.62
N HIS A 265 8.82 15.44 7.45
CA HIS A 265 9.10 14.75 8.71
C HIS A 265 9.35 13.25 8.51
N HIS A 266 10.09 12.92 7.45
CA HIS A 266 10.27 11.54 7.04
C HIS A 266 11.73 11.11 7.11
N TRP A 267 11.96 9.85 7.48
CA TRP A 267 13.30 9.30 7.64
C TRP A 267 14.07 9.27 6.31
N GLN A 268 15.38 9.40 6.40
CA GLN A 268 16.25 9.25 5.24
C GLN A 268 16.29 7.79 4.78
N MET A 269 15.94 7.56 3.51
CA MET A 269 16.15 6.30 2.78
C MET A 269 17.12 6.49 1.62
N GLY A 270 17.66 5.41 1.06
CA GLY A 270 18.48 5.45 -0.16
C GLY A 270 17.98 4.56 -1.28
N TRP A 271 18.90 4.06 -2.10
CA TRP A 271 18.60 3.44 -3.40
C TRP A 271 19.02 1.97 -3.43
N ALA A 272 18.22 1.10 -2.83
CA ALA A 272 18.49 -0.34 -2.84
C ALA A 272 18.58 -0.87 -4.28
N SER A 273 19.59 -1.70 -4.56
CA SER A 273 19.85 -2.30 -5.87
C SER A 273 20.23 -3.79 -5.79
N PRO A 274 19.82 -4.61 -6.77
CA PRO A 274 20.22 -6.02 -6.84
C PRO A 274 21.72 -6.19 -7.09
N HIS A 275 22.43 -5.15 -7.53
CA HIS A 275 23.87 -5.19 -7.81
C HIS A 275 24.74 -4.71 -6.64
N SER A 276 24.15 -4.06 -5.62
CA SER A 276 24.87 -3.49 -4.47
C SER A 276 25.20 -4.51 -3.37
N ALA A 277 25.13 -5.82 -3.68
CA ALA A 277 25.54 -6.90 -2.80
C ALA A 277 27.06 -6.88 -2.57
N GLY A 278 27.51 -6.09 -1.59
CA GLY A 278 28.93 -5.95 -1.21
C GLY A 278 29.50 -4.53 -1.28
N GLU A 279 28.71 -3.53 -1.66
CA GLU A 279 29.14 -2.11 -1.71
C GLU A 279 29.14 -1.46 -0.31
N SER A 280 29.88 -0.37 -0.13
CA SER A 280 30.09 0.31 1.18
C SER A 280 28.93 1.25 1.57
N ASP A 281 28.80 1.50 2.88
CA ASP A 281 27.64 2.09 3.57
C ASP A 281 27.18 3.50 3.15
N ALA A 282 27.86 4.17 2.21
CA ALA A 282 27.40 5.45 1.67
C ALA A 282 26.47 5.29 0.45
N GLU A 283 26.55 4.15 -0.24
CA GLU A 283 25.64 3.74 -1.33
C GLU A 283 24.59 2.71 -0.84
N LYS A 284 24.69 2.28 0.43
CA LYS A 284 23.66 1.52 1.16
C LYS A 284 22.96 2.36 2.24
N PRO A 285 21.71 2.77 2.02
CA PRO A 285 20.79 3.09 3.13
C PRO A 285 19.47 2.32 2.93
N ALA A 286 19.01 1.44 3.82
CA ALA A 286 19.24 1.27 5.24
C ALA A 286 19.61 -0.19 5.54
N ASN A 287 20.34 -0.42 6.62
CA ASN A 287 20.37 -1.73 7.28
C ASN A 287 18.99 -1.92 7.93
N LEU A 288 17.95 -2.13 7.10
CA LEU A 288 16.65 -2.60 7.58
C LEU A 288 16.97 -3.96 8.20
N GLY A 289 16.84 -4.06 9.52
CA GLY A 289 16.97 -5.34 10.19
C GLY A 289 16.12 -6.37 9.44
N ILE A 290 16.60 -7.61 9.40
CA ILE A 290 16.02 -8.75 8.67
C ILE A 290 14.51 -8.99 8.98
N ALA A 291 13.92 -8.26 9.93
CA ALA A 291 12.57 -8.45 10.42
C ALA A 291 11.49 -7.61 9.72
N ASP A 292 11.74 -6.40 9.20
CA ASP A 292 10.68 -5.63 8.53
C ASP A 292 11.21 -4.46 7.69
N CYS A 293 10.65 -4.28 6.48
CA CYS A 293 10.90 -3.13 5.61
C CYS A 293 10.34 -1.80 6.15
N ALA A 294 9.96 -1.77 7.43
CA ALA A 294 9.34 -0.65 8.12
C ALA A 294 10.31 0.08 9.08
N ASP A 295 11.45 -0.52 9.43
CA ASP A 295 12.34 0.03 10.46
C ASP A 295 13.32 1.05 9.89
N PRO A 296 13.23 2.36 10.19
CA PRO A 296 14.25 3.30 9.75
C PRO A 296 15.62 2.89 10.34
N PRO A 297 16.73 3.13 9.61
CA PRO A 297 18.06 2.84 10.15
C PRO A 297 18.29 3.61 11.45
N GLU A 298 18.82 2.92 12.47
CA GLU A 298 19.04 3.48 13.81
C GLU A 298 19.80 4.82 13.75
N GLY A 299 19.29 5.83 14.48
CA GLY A 299 19.96 7.13 14.65
C GLY A 299 19.61 8.21 13.62
N ASN A 300 18.78 7.94 12.61
CA ASN A 300 18.32 8.97 11.68
C ASN A 300 17.12 9.75 12.22
N LEU A 301 17.26 11.08 12.32
CA LEU A 301 16.14 11.97 12.64
C LEU A 301 15.31 12.24 11.37
N PRO A 302 13.97 12.27 11.47
CA PRO A 302 13.12 12.66 10.34
C PRO A 302 13.40 14.10 9.92
N ILE A 303 13.42 14.35 8.60
CA ILE A 303 13.61 15.68 8.01
C ILE A 303 12.63 15.93 6.88
N ASP A 304 12.58 17.18 6.41
CA ASP A 304 11.79 17.58 5.24
C ASP A 304 12.60 17.45 3.94
N TRP A 305 11.89 17.15 2.86
CA TRP A 305 12.46 16.94 1.54
C TRP A 305 11.64 17.67 0.48
N LEU A 306 12.32 18.32 -0.47
CA LEU A 306 11.70 18.84 -1.68
C LEU A 306 12.45 18.29 -2.90
N PHE A 307 11.72 17.73 -3.85
CA PHE A 307 12.26 17.23 -5.10
C PHE A 307 11.51 17.80 -6.30
N ASN A 308 12.21 17.96 -7.41
CA ASN A 308 11.61 18.10 -8.73
C ASN A 308 11.60 16.72 -9.40
N ILE A 309 10.49 16.00 -9.32
CA ILE A 309 10.36 14.60 -9.76
C ILE A 309 10.50 14.44 -11.27
N THR A 310 10.13 15.47 -12.04
CA THR A 310 10.26 15.42 -13.50
C THR A 310 11.72 15.56 -13.94
N ALA A 311 12.50 16.40 -13.25
CA ALA A 311 13.93 16.60 -13.53
C ALA A 311 14.85 15.61 -12.78
N ASP A 312 14.40 15.11 -11.63
CA ASP A 312 15.11 14.22 -10.71
C ASP A 312 14.15 13.13 -10.18
N PRO A 313 13.77 12.16 -11.05
CA PRO A 313 12.83 11.10 -10.67
C PRO A 313 13.40 10.13 -9.64
N GLU A 314 14.70 10.17 -9.40
CA GLU A 314 15.40 9.35 -8.42
C GLU A 314 15.52 10.04 -7.05
N GLU A 315 15.05 11.28 -6.90
CA GLU A 315 15.07 12.03 -5.64
C GLU A 315 16.51 12.20 -5.06
N ARG A 316 17.48 12.44 -5.95
CA ARG A 316 18.92 12.58 -5.65
C ARG A 316 19.25 13.92 -5.00
N ILE A 317 18.56 14.99 -5.37
CA ILE A 317 18.87 16.36 -4.97
C ILE A 317 17.74 16.90 -4.09
N ASN A 318 17.98 16.97 -2.78
CA ASN A 318 17.02 17.60 -1.85
C ASN A 318 17.12 19.13 -1.94
N LEU A 319 16.06 19.76 -2.47
CA LEU A 319 15.93 21.19 -2.70
C LEU A 319 15.36 21.96 -1.49
N ILE A 320 15.11 21.31 -0.35
CA ILE A 320 14.39 21.92 0.78
C ILE A 320 15.08 23.17 1.36
N LYS A 321 16.41 23.31 1.16
CA LYS A 321 17.21 24.45 1.65
C LYS A 321 17.47 25.53 0.60
N GLU A 322 17.01 25.32 -0.63
CA GLU A 322 17.31 26.21 -1.76
C GLU A 322 16.36 27.43 -1.74
N PRO A 323 16.87 28.66 -1.56
CA PRO A 323 16.02 29.85 -1.34
C PRO A 323 15.03 30.15 -2.47
N VAL A 324 15.35 29.73 -3.70
CA VAL A 324 14.48 29.92 -4.87
C VAL A 324 13.15 29.17 -4.75
N TYR A 325 13.09 28.11 -3.93
CA TYR A 325 11.89 27.29 -3.76
C TYR A 325 11.08 27.63 -2.49
N GLU A 326 11.47 28.65 -1.72
CA GLU A 326 10.81 29.01 -0.45
C GLU A 326 9.29 29.19 -0.63
N HIS A 327 8.86 29.93 -1.66
CA HIS A 327 7.43 30.12 -1.94
C HIS A 327 6.70 28.83 -2.35
N THR A 328 7.38 27.94 -3.08
CA THR A 328 6.83 26.62 -3.46
C THR A 328 6.63 25.77 -2.21
N ILE A 329 7.63 25.71 -1.33
CA ILE A 329 7.57 24.96 -0.07
C ILE A 329 6.43 25.47 0.81
N GLN A 330 6.31 26.79 0.98
CA GLN A 330 5.24 27.40 1.76
C GLN A 330 3.85 27.05 1.21
N ARG A 331 3.65 27.11 -0.11
CA ARG A 331 2.38 26.75 -0.75
C ARG A 331 2.04 25.27 -0.54
N MET A 332 3.00 24.39 -0.73
CA MET A 332 2.81 22.95 -0.56
C MET A 332 2.54 22.57 0.90
N ARG A 333 3.23 23.19 1.86
CA ARG A 333 2.93 23.05 3.30
C ARG A 333 1.52 23.53 3.64
N ALA A 334 1.12 24.68 3.10
CA ALA A 334 -0.24 25.20 3.32
C ALA A 334 -1.31 24.23 2.79
N LYS A 335 -1.10 23.63 1.61
CA LYS A 335 -2.01 22.59 1.08
C LYS A 335 -2.09 21.38 2.02
N ILE A 336 -0.96 20.86 2.50
CA ILE A 336 -0.93 19.75 3.47
C ILE A 336 -1.71 20.12 4.74
N ILE A 337 -1.50 21.32 5.30
CA ILE A 337 -2.21 21.78 6.50
C ILE A 337 -3.72 21.91 6.24
N MET A 338 -4.11 22.43 5.08
CA MET A 338 -5.53 22.54 4.71
C MET A 338 -6.20 21.17 4.61
N GLU A 339 -5.55 20.19 3.98
CA GLU A 339 -6.08 18.82 3.91
C GLU A 339 -6.11 18.17 5.29
N ALA A 340 -5.07 18.34 6.12
CA ALA A 340 -5.03 17.83 7.48
C ALA A 340 -6.16 18.39 8.38
N ASN A 341 -6.62 19.62 8.12
CA ASN A 341 -7.74 20.21 8.85
C ASN A 341 -9.11 19.73 8.36
N ASN A 342 -9.19 19.16 7.16
CA ASN A 342 -10.42 18.67 6.54
C ASN A 342 -10.54 17.14 6.56
N MET A 343 -9.46 16.43 6.87
CA MET A 343 -9.47 14.97 6.95
C MET A 343 -10.20 14.50 8.20
N ASN A 344 -10.84 13.33 8.09
CA ASN A 344 -11.24 12.57 9.26
C ASN A 344 -9.98 11.92 9.86
N MET A 345 -9.76 12.09 11.16
CA MET A 345 -8.65 11.43 11.84
C MET A 345 -8.85 9.92 11.81
N ALA A 346 -7.79 9.18 11.50
CA ALA A 346 -7.83 7.73 11.48
C ALA A 346 -8.13 7.20 12.90
N SER A 347 -9.24 6.48 13.02
CA SER A 347 -9.65 5.78 14.24
C SER A 347 -8.90 4.46 14.37
N TRP A 348 -7.60 4.53 14.69
CA TRP A 348 -6.86 3.32 14.98
C TRP A 348 -7.43 2.67 16.25
N MET A 349 -7.85 1.42 16.15
CA MET A 349 -8.35 0.64 17.27
C MET A 349 -7.29 -0.40 17.65
N ASN A 350 -7.04 -0.52 18.96
CA ASN A 350 -6.33 -1.66 19.50
C ASN A 350 -7.05 -2.96 19.09
N GLU A 351 -6.32 -4.06 19.19
CA GLU A 351 -6.88 -5.40 18.96
C GLU A 351 -8.11 -5.65 19.83
N ASP A 352 -9.11 -6.31 19.24
CA ASP A 352 -10.31 -6.73 19.96
C ASP A 352 -10.09 -8.14 20.56
N PRO A 353 -10.05 -8.28 21.90
CA PRO A 353 -9.85 -9.58 22.54
C PRO A 353 -10.94 -10.60 22.19
N GLN A 354 -12.16 -10.16 21.85
CA GLN A 354 -13.25 -11.05 21.43
C GLN A 354 -12.99 -11.65 20.04
N ALA A 355 -12.31 -10.90 19.16
CA ALA A 355 -11.84 -11.42 17.89
C ALA A 355 -10.85 -12.57 18.11
N VAL A 356 -9.82 -12.32 18.93
CA VAL A 356 -8.79 -13.29 19.26
C VAL A 356 -9.40 -14.53 19.90
N GLN A 357 -10.34 -14.36 20.84
CA GLN A 357 -11.05 -15.48 21.47
C GLN A 357 -11.84 -16.30 20.45
N THR A 358 -12.57 -15.65 19.54
CA THR A 358 -13.30 -16.32 18.46
C THR A 358 -12.36 -17.14 17.59
N TRP A 359 -11.21 -16.58 17.21
CA TRP A 359 -10.24 -17.24 16.34
C TRP A 359 -9.51 -18.38 17.04
N MET A 360 -9.25 -18.28 18.35
CA MET A 360 -8.72 -19.40 19.14
C MET A 360 -9.69 -20.59 19.19
N ILE A 361 -10.99 -20.32 19.30
CA ILE A 361 -12.03 -21.37 19.35
C ILE A 361 -12.24 -22.01 17.98
N THR A 362 -12.28 -21.19 16.93
CA THR A 362 -12.61 -21.64 15.57
C THR A 362 -11.41 -22.17 14.79
N GLY A 363 -10.20 -21.78 15.17
CA GLY A 363 -8.98 -22.03 14.40
C GLY A 363 -8.93 -21.24 13.09
N PHE A 364 -9.76 -20.20 12.94
CA PHE A 364 -9.94 -19.47 11.70
C PHE A 364 -10.17 -17.98 11.94
N ILE A 365 -9.55 -17.11 11.12
CA ILE A 365 -9.82 -15.66 11.16
C ILE A 365 -11.20 -15.43 10.54
N SER A 366 -12.20 -15.21 11.39
CA SER A 366 -13.61 -15.10 11.00
C SER A 366 -14.26 -13.85 11.59
N PRO A 367 -15.37 -13.35 10.99
CA PRO A 367 -16.19 -12.32 11.61
C PRO A 367 -16.62 -12.75 13.03
N TRP A 368 -16.35 -11.89 14.02
CA TRP A 368 -16.70 -12.13 15.42
C TRP A 368 -17.79 -11.17 15.93
N MET A 369 -18.09 -10.12 15.16
CA MET A 369 -19.17 -9.18 15.43
C MET A 369 -20.34 -9.38 14.47
N THR A 370 -21.55 -9.15 14.98
CA THR A 370 -22.77 -9.06 14.16
C THR A 370 -22.95 -7.64 13.64
N LYS A 371 -23.71 -7.47 12.55
CA LYS A 371 -24.04 -6.13 12.04
C LYS A 371 -24.75 -5.24 13.08
N SER A 372 -25.49 -5.83 14.02
CA SER A 372 -26.14 -5.14 15.14
C SER A 372 -25.21 -4.75 16.29
N SER A 373 -23.99 -5.29 16.33
CA SER A 373 -22.99 -5.00 17.36
C SER A 373 -21.84 -4.12 16.87
N LEU A 374 -21.88 -3.68 15.61
CA LEU A 374 -20.92 -2.70 15.10
C LEU A 374 -21.23 -1.33 15.73
N PRO A 375 -20.19 -0.57 16.17
CA PRO A 375 -20.37 0.83 16.52
C PRO A 375 -21.02 1.58 15.36
N SER A 376 -21.84 2.59 15.65
CA SER A 376 -22.30 3.51 14.61
C SER A 376 -21.06 4.17 14.01
N PRO A 377 -20.97 4.40 12.68
CA PRO A 377 -19.89 5.20 12.13
C PRO A 377 -19.78 6.59 12.79
N ASP A 378 -20.87 7.09 13.38
CA ASP A 378 -20.92 8.36 14.12
C ASP A 378 -20.53 8.24 15.62
N SER A 379 -20.26 7.03 16.15
CA SER A 379 -19.98 6.80 17.58
C SER A 379 -18.51 6.57 17.89
N VAL A 380 -17.61 6.82 16.94
CA VAL A 380 -16.18 6.84 17.23
C VAL A 380 -15.89 8.15 17.96
N ASP A 381 -15.56 8.04 19.24
CA ASP A 381 -15.21 9.18 20.08
C ASP A 381 -13.96 9.86 19.50
N THR A 382 -14.11 11.08 19.00
CA THR A 382 -13.02 11.87 18.40
C THR A 382 -12.18 12.59 19.45
N ASP A 383 -12.29 12.19 20.73
CA ASP A 383 -11.55 12.82 21.82
C ASP A 383 -10.23 12.08 22.10
N PRO A 384 -9.08 12.58 21.62
CA PRO A 384 -7.78 11.97 21.85
C PRO A 384 -7.32 12.05 23.32
N SER A 385 -8.09 12.67 24.22
CA SER A 385 -7.75 12.79 25.64
C SER A 385 -8.30 11.67 26.53
N ALA A 386 -9.23 10.84 26.03
CA ALA A 386 -9.89 9.81 26.83
C ALA A 386 -9.07 8.50 26.99
N ASP A 387 -8.07 8.26 26.13
CA ASP A 387 -7.25 7.04 26.13
C ASP A 387 -5.81 7.26 26.64
N ALA A 388 -5.54 8.40 27.30
CA ALA A 388 -4.29 8.53 28.06
C ALA A 388 -4.35 7.59 29.28
N PRO A 389 -3.38 6.69 29.49
CA PRO A 389 -3.36 5.87 30.70
C PRO A 389 -3.26 6.78 31.92
N ASP A 390 -4.18 6.60 32.87
CA ASP A 390 -4.10 7.18 34.21
C ASP A 390 -2.72 6.84 34.81
N ASP A 391 -1.90 7.87 35.03
CA ASP A 391 -0.64 7.77 35.76
C ASP A 391 -0.94 7.57 37.25
N ASP A 392 -1.24 6.32 37.62
CA ASP A 392 -1.39 5.89 39.00
C ASP A 392 0.00 5.62 39.61
N SER A 393 0.86 6.64 39.63
CA SER A 393 2.07 6.68 40.45
C SER A 393 1.83 7.56 41.69
N LYS A 394 1.00 7.05 42.61
CA LYS A 394 1.09 7.45 44.01
C LYS A 394 2.40 6.94 44.58
N ASP A 395 3.39 7.81 44.73
CA ASP A 395 4.28 7.74 45.87
C ASP A 395 4.74 9.13 46.33
N GLY A 396 4.98 9.22 47.63
CA GLY A 396 4.91 10.45 48.41
C GLY A 396 5.97 11.51 48.15
N GLY A 397 5.51 12.77 48.13
CA GLY A 397 5.93 13.76 49.13
C GLY A 397 7.06 14.74 48.78
N ILE A 398 6.70 16.02 48.98
CA ILE A 398 7.55 17.22 49.22
C ILE A 398 8.17 17.81 47.95
N GLY A 399 7.96 19.07 47.54
CA GLY A 399 7.29 20.23 48.10
C GLY A 399 7.76 21.49 47.32
N ASP A 400 6.92 22.53 47.34
CA ASP A 400 7.15 23.93 46.96
C ASP A 400 7.33 24.34 45.48
N GLY A 401 6.45 25.24 45.05
CA GLY A 401 6.89 26.46 44.36
C GLY A 401 6.17 26.85 43.06
N THR A 402 5.16 27.72 43.21
CA THR A 402 4.71 28.75 42.24
C THR A 402 3.91 28.32 41.00
N GLU A 403 2.59 28.24 41.17
CA GLU A 403 1.62 28.62 40.14
C GLU A 403 1.08 30.02 40.48
N ASP A 404 1.23 30.97 39.56
CA ASP A 404 0.39 32.17 39.54
C ASP A 404 0.47 32.84 38.16
N GLN A 405 -0.72 33.19 37.64
CA GLN A 405 -1.00 34.03 36.46
C GLN A 405 -0.83 33.30 35.11
N ILE A 406 -1.78 33.22 34.18
CA ILE A 406 -2.69 34.26 33.67
C ILE A 406 -3.90 33.56 33.02
N ASN A 407 -5.12 33.82 33.52
CA ASN A 407 -6.38 33.57 32.81
C ASN A 407 -7.27 34.78 33.12
N GLU A 408 -7.48 35.66 32.15
CA GLU A 408 -8.67 36.50 31.99
C GLU A 408 -8.43 37.46 30.80
N ILE A 409 -9.31 37.39 29.80
CA ILE A 409 -9.95 38.50 29.06
C ILE A 409 -10.43 37.93 27.72
N SER A 410 -11.70 37.53 27.66
CA SER A 410 -12.54 37.69 26.48
C SER A 410 -14.02 37.54 26.86
N ASP A 411 -14.62 38.63 27.35
CA ASP A 411 -16.05 38.83 27.08
C ASP A 411 -16.45 40.31 27.17
N SER A 412 -17.48 40.65 26.40
CA SER A 412 -18.09 41.97 26.13
C SER A 412 -17.48 42.76 24.95
N GLY A 413 -18.23 43.21 23.94
CA GLY A 413 -19.68 43.35 23.88
C GLY A 413 -20.23 43.49 22.46
N ARG A 414 -21.48 43.07 22.34
CA ARG A 414 -22.44 43.46 21.31
C ARG A 414 -22.88 44.91 21.56
N ASN A 415 -22.73 45.75 20.54
CA ASN A 415 -23.77 46.62 19.97
C ASN A 415 -23.24 47.34 18.74
#